data_AF-A0A1J5J448-F1
#
_entry.id   AF-A0A1J5J448-F1
#
_cell.length_a   1.000
_cell.length_b   1.000
_cell.length_c   1.000
_cell.angle_alpha   90.00
_cell.angle_beta   90.00
_cell.angle_gamma   90.00
#
_symmetry.space_group_name_H-M   'P 1'
#
loop_
_entity.id
_entity.type
_entity.pdbx_description
1 polymer ?
#
loop_
_entity_poly.entity_id
_entity_poly.type
_entity_poly.pdbx_seq_one_letter_code
_entity_poly.pdbx_strand_id
1 'polypeptide(L)'
;MFFCPVSWPCQPGSFFSVFRPLVLFTAEQKVAPAGLSIGVDLTEGDKQILVDTAYQAVHGFFAQDPEPTTFSSAFDGMGNTVFVGFRVDGVKRGSWSSAGSNLLQTVYDATVNTADDTRYGQLRLDETDKLSIELFILGSEHSWDAGYEPGIHGIRLTDGQHSAMYYNSVAVESGLPPTADLLSRLCQKAGLESDCQNDPGVQLFYFPTMHLLADSPVSGVTTLYRCAVLHDPAALTASLVDTSSDAMQSRLLNDQQTNGVFGYQWDPI
;
A
#
# COMPACT_ATOMS: atom_id res chain seq x y z
N MET A 1 -13.86 11.55 13.08
CA MET A 1 -14.90 12.59 13.00
C MET A 1 -14.54 13.72 13.96
N PHE A 2 -14.34 14.94 13.49
CA PHE A 2 -14.40 16.13 14.35
C PHE A 2 -15.25 17.18 13.65
N PHE A 3 -16.34 17.60 14.30
CA PHE A 3 -17.14 18.74 13.87
C PHE A 3 -16.43 20.02 14.30
N CYS A 4 -16.26 20.96 13.37
CA CYS A 4 -15.99 22.35 13.70
C CYS A 4 -17.29 23.14 13.47
N PRO A 5 -18.01 23.58 14.52
CA PRO A 5 -19.26 24.31 14.34
C PRO A 5 -19.00 25.67 13.70
N VAL A 6 -19.78 25.95 12.66
CA VAL A 6 -19.74 27.15 11.82
C VAL A 6 -20.24 28.37 12.61
N SER A 7 -19.42 28.95 13.50
CA SER A 7 -19.68 30.29 14.06
C SER A 7 -18.53 30.92 14.85
N TRP A 8 -17.27 30.51 14.67
CA TRP A 8 -16.14 31.18 15.33
C TRP A 8 -15.25 31.89 14.31
N PRO A 9 -15.08 33.22 14.40
CA PRO A 9 -14.13 33.94 13.55
C PRO A 9 -12.71 33.62 14.01
N CYS A 10 -11.96 32.84 13.23
CA CYS A 10 -10.54 32.62 13.43
C CYS A 10 -9.77 33.94 13.28
N GLN A 11 -9.42 34.57 14.41
CA GLN A 11 -8.42 35.62 14.46
C GLN A 11 -7.02 34.99 14.44
N PRO A 12 -6.07 35.48 13.63
CA PRO A 12 -4.72 34.94 13.58
C PRO A 12 -3.94 35.45 14.80
N GLY A 13 -3.60 34.57 15.75
CA GLY A 13 -2.68 34.94 16.82
C GLY A 13 -2.73 34.22 18.17
N SER A 14 -3.41 33.09 18.33
CA SER A 14 -3.41 32.38 19.62
C SER A 14 -3.24 30.87 19.48
N PHE A 15 -2.11 30.38 20.00
CA PHE A 15 -1.87 29.04 20.55
C PHE A 15 -2.75 27.91 19.96
N PHE A 16 -2.33 27.33 18.83
CA PHE A 16 -2.83 26.03 18.41
C PHE A 16 -1.97 24.93 19.04
N SER A 17 -2.50 24.29 20.07
CA SER A 17 -2.08 22.94 20.41
C SER A 17 -2.40 22.03 19.23
N VAL A 18 -1.38 21.33 18.76
CA VAL A 18 -1.33 20.43 17.60
C VAL A 18 -2.46 19.40 17.64
N PHE A 19 -3.61 19.70 17.00
CA PHE A 19 -4.57 18.67 16.63
C PHE A 19 -4.11 18.05 15.30
N ARG A 20 -3.45 16.90 15.39
CA ARG A 20 -2.96 16.15 14.23
C ARG A 20 -4.16 15.48 13.54
N PRO A 21 -4.38 15.67 12.23
CA PRO A 21 -5.43 14.95 11.53
C PRO A 21 -5.09 13.46 11.48
N LEU A 22 -5.84 12.67 12.23
CA LEU A 22 -5.88 11.22 12.09
C LEU A 22 -6.44 10.92 10.69
N VAL A 23 -5.61 10.38 9.80
CA VAL A 23 -6.08 9.82 8.52
C VAL A 23 -6.89 8.57 8.86
N LEU A 24 -8.21 8.71 8.77
CA LEU A 24 -9.16 7.64 9.06
C LEU A 24 -9.37 6.83 7.80
N PHE A 25 -9.03 5.55 7.84
CA PHE A 25 -9.49 4.59 6.84
C PHE A 25 -11.01 4.43 7.02
N THR A 26 -11.78 4.86 6.04
CA THR A 26 -13.21 4.55 6.01
C THR A 26 -13.39 3.08 5.64
N ALA A 27 -14.52 2.52 6.05
CA ALA A 27 -14.93 1.12 5.86
C ALA A 27 -14.53 0.57 4.48
N GLU A 28 -14.17 -0.72 4.45
CA GLU A 28 -13.92 -1.55 3.27
C GLU A 28 -14.51 -0.94 2.00
N GLN A 29 -13.69 -0.15 1.29
CA GLN A 29 -14.14 0.47 0.05
C GLN A 29 -14.10 -0.58 -1.04
N LYS A 30 -15.27 -1.11 -1.39
CA LYS A 30 -15.40 -2.12 -2.45
C LYS A 30 -15.15 -1.54 -3.84
N VAL A 31 -15.44 -0.25 -4.00
CA VAL A 31 -15.32 0.48 -5.26
C VAL A 31 -14.22 1.54 -5.14
N ALA A 32 -13.37 1.63 -6.16
CA ALA A 32 -12.36 2.68 -6.24
C ALA A 32 -13.02 4.08 -6.22
N PRO A 33 -12.44 5.06 -5.51
CA PRO A 33 -12.90 6.44 -5.57
C PRO A 33 -12.95 6.97 -7.01
N ALA A 34 -13.92 7.86 -7.30
CA ALA A 34 -14.02 8.49 -8.60
C ALA A 34 -12.71 9.22 -8.96
N GLY A 35 -12.18 8.96 -10.15
CA GLY A 35 -10.91 9.53 -10.63
C GLY A 35 -9.66 8.69 -10.32
N LEU A 36 -9.77 7.63 -9.50
CA LEU A 36 -8.66 6.70 -9.25
C LEU A 36 -8.65 5.60 -10.34
N SER A 37 -7.79 5.76 -11.34
CA SER A 37 -7.62 4.72 -12.38
C SER A 37 -6.45 3.81 -12.05
N ILE A 38 -6.75 2.59 -11.60
CA ILE A 38 -5.73 1.54 -11.43
C ILE A 38 -5.44 0.83 -12.78
N GLY A 39 -6.31 1.03 -13.78
CA GLY A 39 -6.16 0.35 -15.09
C GLY A 39 -6.55 -1.13 -15.07
N VAL A 40 -7.08 -1.63 -13.95
CA VAL A 40 -7.68 -2.96 -13.81
C VAL A 40 -9.04 -2.85 -13.11
N ASP A 41 -9.98 -3.68 -13.53
CA ASP A 41 -11.30 -3.83 -12.91
C ASP A 41 -11.38 -5.24 -12.32
N LEU A 42 -11.26 -5.33 -10.99
CA LEU A 42 -11.21 -6.59 -10.26
C LEU A 42 -12.48 -6.73 -9.43
N THR A 43 -13.22 -7.81 -9.64
CA THR A 43 -14.34 -8.17 -8.78
C THR A 43 -13.83 -8.63 -7.41
N GLU A 44 -14.69 -8.70 -6.40
CA GLU A 44 -14.31 -9.28 -5.10
C GLU A 44 -13.83 -10.73 -5.23
N GLY A 45 -14.40 -11.49 -6.18
CA GLY A 45 -13.94 -12.85 -6.50
C GLY A 45 -12.52 -12.86 -7.06
N ASP A 46 -12.19 -11.92 -7.95
CA ASP A 46 -10.84 -11.79 -8.51
C ASP A 46 -9.82 -11.43 -7.43
N LYS A 47 -10.16 -10.49 -6.54
CA LYS A 47 -9.31 -10.09 -5.42
C LYS A 47 -9.02 -11.26 -4.48
N GLN A 48 -10.04 -12.08 -4.18
CA GLN A 48 -9.86 -13.30 -3.38
C GLN A 48 -8.93 -14.29 -4.09
N ILE A 49 -9.10 -14.51 -5.41
CA ILE A 49 -8.22 -15.39 -6.19
C ILE A 49 -6.76 -14.93 -6.15
N LEU A 50 -6.50 -13.61 -6.23
CA LEU A 50 -5.13 -13.07 -6.12
C LEU A 50 -4.52 -13.35 -4.75
N VAL A 51 -5.25 -13.14 -3.67
CA VAL A 51 -4.78 -13.42 -2.30
C VAL A 51 -4.60 -14.92 -2.07
N ASP A 52 -5.53 -15.75 -2.50
CA ASP A 52 -5.43 -17.21 -2.40
C ASP A 52 -4.20 -17.73 -3.14
N THR A 53 -3.88 -17.13 -4.29
CA THR A 53 -2.68 -17.44 -5.06
C THR A 53 -1.41 -17.06 -4.30
N ALA A 54 -1.40 -15.94 -3.59
CA ALA A 54 -0.28 -15.57 -2.74
C ALA A 54 -0.09 -16.59 -1.59
N TYR A 55 -1.15 -16.99 -0.90
CA TYR A 55 -1.04 -18.04 0.13
C TYR A 55 -0.61 -19.39 -0.44
N GLN A 56 -1.11 -19.77 -1.62
CA GLN A 56 -0.65 -20.96 -2.33
C GLN A 56 0.84 -20.88 -2.67
N ALA A 57 1.34 -19.72 -3.12
CA ALA A 57 2.76 -19.51 -3.41
C ALA A 57 3.63 -19.66 -2.16
N VAL A 58 3.19 -19.14 -1.01
CA VAL A 58 3.88 -19.32 0.28
C VAL A 58 3.95 -20.81 0.67
N HIS A 59 2.83 -21.52 0.55
CA HIS A 59 2.81 -22.97 0.81
C HIS A 59 3.78 -23.70 -0.12
N GLY A 60 3.70 -23.45 -1.42
CA GLY A 60 4.55 -24.07 -2.43
C GLY A 60 6.05 -23.80 -2.19
N PHE A 61 6.39 -22.59 -1.75
CA PHE A 61 7.76 -22.21 -1.39
C PHE A 61 8.35 -23.12 -0.30
N PHE A 62 7.60 -23.36 0.79
CA PHE A 62 8.08 -24.23 1.87
C PHE A 62 7.97 -25.72 1.54
N ALA A 63 6.94 -26.13 0.80
CA ALA A 63 6.77 -27.51 0.36
C ALA A 63 7.76 -27.92 -0.76
N GLN A 64 8.43 -26.94 -1.38
CA GLN A 64 9.24 -27.12 -2.59
C GLN A 64 8.43 -27.72 -3.75
N ASP A 65 7.17 -27.28 -3.85
CA ASP A 65 6.29 -27.66 -4.94
C ASP A 65 6.82 -27.07 -6.26
N PRO A 66 6.66 -27.79 -7.39
CA PRO A 66 6.98 -27.21 -8.69
C PRO A 66 6.08 -26.01 -8.96
N GLU A 67 6.65 -24.99 -9.61
CA GLU A 67 5.90 -23.80 -10.04
C GLU A 67 4.71 -24.20 -10.94
N PRO A 68 3.53 -23.58 -10.76
CA PRO A 68 2.41 -23.79 -11.66
C PRO A 68 2.79 -23.49 -13.11
N THR A 69 2.51 -24.41 -14.02
CA THR A 69 2.82 -24.23 -15.45
C THR A 69 1.78 -23.38 -16.19
N THR A 70 0.65 -23.10 -15.56
CA THR A 70 -0.48 -22.38 -16.16
C THR A 70 -1.18 -21.51 -15.12
N PHE A 71 -1.48 -20.28 -15.49
CA PHE A 71 -2.32 -19.36 -14.72
C PHE A 71 -3.62 -19.09 -15.50
N SER A 72 -4.67 -18.66 -14.79
CA SER A 72 -5.95 -18.34 -15.41
C SER A 72 -5.80 -17.20 -16.42
N SER A 73 -6.27 -17.41 -17.64
CA SER A 73 -6.26 -16.39 -18.70
C SER A 73 -7.21 -15.22 -18.45
N ALA A 74 -8.09 -15.32 -17.44
CA ALA A 74 -8.93 -14.21 -17.00
C ALA A 74 -8.11 -12.99 -16.54
N PHE A 75 -6.83 -13.21 -16.17
CA PHE A 75 -5.90 -12.17 -15.73
C PHE A 75 -4.88 -11.77 -16.81
N ASP A 76 -5.00 -12.30 -18.04
CA ASP A 76 -4.12 -11.93 -19.15
C ASP A 76 -4.36 -10.50 -19.60
N GLY A 77 -3.29 -9.80 -19.96
CA GLY A 77 -3.32 -8.39 -20.40
C GLY A 77 -3.38 -7.39 -19.24
N MET A 78 -3.52 -7.84 -18.00
CA MET A 78 -3.44 -7.02 -16.79
C MET A 78 -1.97 -6.82 -16.38
N GLY A 79 -1.26 -5.98 -17.14
CA GLY A 79 0.20 -5.80 -17.05
C GLY A 79 0.72 -5.01 -15.84
N ASN A 80 0.01 -5.02 -14.72
CA ASN A 80 0.33 -4.18 -13.56
C ASN A 80 1.52 -4.75 -12.79
N THR A 81 2.39 -3.88 -12.32
CA THR A 81 3.38 -4.26 -11.31
C THR A 81 2.68 -4.49 -9.98
N VAL A 82 3.07 -5.54 -9.26
CA VAL A 82 2.54 -5.85 -7.93
C VAL A 82 3.68 -5.90 -6.93
N PHE A 83 3.54 -5.19 -5.80
CA PHE A 83 4.36 -5.44 -4.62
C PHE A 83 3.61 -6.37 -3.68
N VAL A 84 4.33 -7.33 -3.12
CA VAL A 84 3.86 -8.18 -2.03
C VAL A 84 4.64 -7.80 -0.77
N GLY A 85 3.92 -7.65 0.33
CA GLY A 85 4.47 -7.40 1.65
C GLY A 85 4.02 -8.47 2.62
N PHE A 86 4.95 -9.00 3.42
CA PHE A 86 4.65 -9.96 4.48
C PHE A 86 4.77 -9.34 5.85
N ARG A 87 3.80 -9.62 6.71
CA ARG A 87 3.83 -9.27 8.12
C ARG A 87 3.49 -10.48 8.99
N VAL A 88 4.15 -10.60 10.13
CA VAL A 88 3.85 -11.61 11.16
C VAL A 88 3.74 -10.88 12.48
N ASP A 89 2.57 -10.97 13.13
CA ASP A 89 2.27 -10.21 14.36
C ASP A 89 2.61 -8.70 14.20
N GLY A 90 2.25 -8.12 13.05
CA GLY A 90 2.50 -6.72 12.68
C GLY A 90 3.93 -6.41 12.19
N VAL A 91 4.89 -7.33 12.34
CA VAL A 91 6.31 -7.12 11.98
C VAL A 91 6.59 -7.54 10.55
N LYS A 92 7.22 -6.65 9.75
CA LYS A 92 7.57 -6.92 8.34
C LYS A 92 8.57 -8.07 8.23
N ARG A 93 8.31 -9.01 7.31
CA ARG A 93 9.14 -10.20 7.03
C ARG A 93 9.67 -10.30 5.61
N GLY A 94 9.12 -9.52 4.69
CA GLY A 94 9.57 -9.48 3.31
C GLY A 94 8.85 -8.40 2.54
N SER A 95 9.47 -7.91 1.46
CA SER A 95 8.74 -7.16 0.45
C SER A 95 9.42 -7.18 -0.91
N TRP A 96 8.74 -7.75 -1.90
CA TRP A 96 9.25 -7.81 -3.27
C TRP A 96 8.20 -7.38 -4.29
N SER A 97 8.64 -7.03 -5.49
CA SER A 97 7.75 -6.73 -6.61
C SER A 97 8.04 -7.58 -7.83
N SER A 98 7.01 -7.91 -8.58
CA SER A 98 7.13 -8.49 -9.92
C SER A 98 6.29 -7.68 -10.90
N ALA A 99 6.56 -7.88 -12.19
CA ALA A 99 5.80 -7.33 -13.30
C ALA A 99 5.74 -8.37 -14.42
N GLY A 100 4.55 -8.55 -15.01
CA GLY A 100 4.32 -9.51 -16.08
C GLY A 100 3.01 -9.19 -16.81
N SER A 101 2.70 -9.95 -17.85
CA SER A 101 1.47 -9.75 -18.65
C SER A 101 0.23 -10.42 -18.08
N ASN A 102 0.40 -11.32 -17.10
CA ASN A 102 -0.69 -11.97 -16.37
C ASN A 102 -0.59 -11.57 -14.89
N LEU A 103 -1.65 -10.96 -14.36
CA LEU A 103 -1.64 -10.42 -12.99
C LEU A 103 -1.51 -11.52 -11.93
N LEU A 104 -2.12 -12.69 -12.16
CA LEU A 104 -2.10 -13.81 -11.23
C LEU A 104 -0.69 -14.40 -11.09
N GLN A 105 -0.01 -14.59 -12.23
CA GLN A 105 1.40 -14.98 -12.26
C GLN A 105 2.27 -13.92 -11.58
N THR A 106 2.02 -12.64 -11.86
CA THR A 106 2.77 -11.53 -11.25
C THR A 106 2.68 -11.56 -9.71
N VAL A 107 1.49 -11.82 -9.16
CA VAL A 107 1.29 -12.01 -7.72
C VAL A 107 2.08 -13.22 -7.21
N TYR A 108 1.98 -14.36 -7.90
CA TYR A 108 2.71 -15.57 -7.53
C TYR A 108 4.22 -15.32 -7.45
N ASP A 109 4.81 -14.77 -8.51
CA ASP A 109 6.25 -14.50 -8.61
C ASP A 109 6.71 -13.51 -7.54
N ALA A 110 5.96 -12.43 -7.34
CA ALA A 110 6.28 -11.45 -6.30
C ALA A 110 6.21 -12.09 -4.91
N THR A 111 5.29 -13.02 -4.69
CA THR A 111 5.11 -13.71 -3.41
C THR A 111 6.26 -14.67 -3.12
N VAL A 112 6.67 -15.49 -4.10
CA VAL A 112 7.83 -16.39 -3.97
C VAL A 112 9.09 -15.60 -3.63
N ASN A 113 9.36 -14.50 -4.36
CA ASN A 113 10.50 -13.64 -4.08
C ASN A 113 10.41 -12.95 -2.70
N THR A 114 9.19 -12.65 -2.24
CA THR A 114 8.96 -12.06 -0.91
C THR A 114 9.24 -13.07 0.20
N ALA A 115 8.92 -14.36 -0.02
CA ALA A 115 9.22 -15.43 0.93
C ALA A 115 10.74 -15.67 1.09
N ASP A 116 11.51 -15.46 0.02
CA ASP A 116 12.97 -15.58 0.03
C ASP A 116 13.70 -14.29 0.48
N ASP A 117 12.97 -13.21 0.79
CA ASP A 117 13.56 -11.92 1.14
C ASP A 117 14.22 -11.94 2.53
N THR A 118 15.55 -11.96 2.55
CA THR A 118 16.35 -12.01 3.79
C THR A 118 16.52 -10.65 4.48
N ARG A 119 16.13 -9.54 3.86
CA ARG A 119 16.39 -8.18 4.39
C ARG A 119 15.63 -7.87 5.68
N TYR A 120 14.53 -8.57 5.94
CA TYR A 120 13.63 -8.34 7.08
C TYR A 120 13.58 -9.52 8.06
N GLY A 121 14.53 -10.45 7.95
CA GLY A 121 14.46 -11.74 8.63
C GLY A 121 13.46 -12.65 7.91
N GLN A 122 14.01 -13.55 7.09
CA GLN A 122 13.27 -14.48 6.22
C GLN A 122 12.05 -15.10 6.93
N LEU A 123 10.93 -15.20 6.20
CA LEU A 123 9.73 -15.86 6.68
C LEU A 123 10.04 -17.31 7.05
N ARG A 124 9.55 -17.78 8.20
CA ARG A 124 9.68 -19.18 8.61
C ARG A 124 8.38 -19.96 8.42
N LEU A 125 8.52 -21.28 8.23
CA LEU A 125 7.38 -22.18 8.11
C LEU A 125 6.45 -22.14 9.34
N ASP A 126 7.00 -21.99 10.55
CA ASP A 126 6.21 -21.91 11.78
C ASP A 126 5.48 -20.56 11.97
N GLU A 127 5.70 -19.60 11.08
CA GLU A 127 5.07 -18.28 11.10
C GLU A 127 3.90 -18.15 10.10
N THR A 128 3.69 -19.13 9.22
CA THR A 128 2.69 -19.04 8.13
C THR A 128 1.25 -18.92 8.64
N ASP A 129 0.94 -19.50 9.80
CA ASP A 129 -0.41 -19.43 10.40
C ASP A 129 -0.77 -18.02 10.89
N LYS A 130 0.22 -17.14 11.04
CA LYS A 130 0.09 -15.75 11.49
C LYS A 130 0.46 -14.75 10.39
N LEU A 131 0.72 -15.24 9.19
CA LEU A 131 1.16 -14.42 8.08
C LEU A 131 -0.01 -13.57 7.59
N SER A 132 0.19 -12.26 7.59
CA SER A 132 -0.62 -11.31 6.83
C SER A 132 0.08 -10.97 5.52
N ILE A 133 -0.68 -10.99 4.43
CA ILE A 133 -0.19 -10.65 3.09
C ILE A 133 -0.82 -9.35 2.62
N GLU A 134 0.02 -8.44 2.15
CA GLU A 134 -0.34 -7.14 1.58
C GLU A 134 0.03 -7.14 0.08
N LEU A 135 -0.95 -6.97 -0.80
CA LEU A 135 -0.73 -6.83 -2.24
C LEU A 135 -0.96 -5.37 -2.64
N PHE A 136 0.03 -4.74 -3.26
CA PHE A 136 -0.06 -3.39 -3.79
C PHE A 136 0.00 -3.45 -5.31
N ILE A 137 -1.17 -3.37 -5.95
CA ILE A 137 -1.30 -3.38 -7.40
C ILE A 137 -1.16 -1.95 -7.91
N LEU A 138 -0.10 -1.70 -8.67
CA LEU A 138 0.24 -0.36 -9.14
C LEU A 138 -0.61 0.03 -10.34
N GLY A 139 -1.18 1.23 -10.30
CA GLY A 139 -1.93 1.79 -11.42
C GLY A 139 -1.05 2.41 -12.49
N SER A 140 -1.69 3.10 -13.44
CA SER A 140 -0.99 3.84 -14.50
C SER A 140 -0.12 4.96 -13.94
N GLU A 141 1.06 5.13 -14.53
CA GLU A 141 1.98 6.20 -14.15
C GLU A 141 1.53 7.55 -14.71
N HIS A 142 1.67 8.58 -13.89
CA HIS A 142 1.50 9.98 -14.24
C HIS A 142 2.86 10.67 -14.13
N SER A 143 3.18 11.52 -15.09
CA SER A 143 4.37 12.38 -14.99
C SER A 143 4.27 13.25 -13.74
N TRP A 144 5.41 13.48 -13.09
CA TRP A 144 5.48 14.30 -11.90
C TRP A 144 4.93 15.71 -12.09
N ASP A 145 4.04 16.11 -11.19
CA ASP A 145 3.47 17.46 -11.11
C ASP A 145 3.00 17.77 -9.67
N ALA A 146 2.28 18.88 -9.51
CA ALA A 146 1.74 19.30 -8.21
C ALA A 146 0.59 18.40 -7.69
N GLY A 147 0.14 17.41 -8.46
CA GLY A 147 -0.85 16.41 -8.07
C GLY A 147 -0.28 15.22 -7.30
N TYR A 148 1.05 15.13 -7.13
CA TYR A 148 1.63 14.12 -6.25
C TYR A 148 1.27 14.37 -4.77
N GLU A 149 0.79 13.33 -4.10
CA GLU A 149 0.41 13.37 -2.69
C GLU A 149 1.14 12.24 -1.93
N PRO A 150 2.14 12.59 -1.08
CA PRO A 150 2.84 11.61 -0.26
C PRO A 150 1.88 10.80 0.60
N GLY A 151 2.10 9.48 0.65
CA GLY A 151 1.26 8.56 1.41
C GLY A 151 -0.06 8.19 0.71
N ILE A 152 -0.44 8.87 -0.38
CA ILE A 152 -1.57 8.49 -1.24
C ILE A 152 -1.05 7.81 -2.50
N HIS A 153 -0.11 8.45 -3.20
CA HIS A 153 0.51 7.94 -4.41
C HIS A 153 1.82 7.20 -4.11
N GLY A 154 2.09 6.15 -4.90
CA GLY A 154 3.44 5.65 -5.05
C GLY A 154 4.24 6.55 -6.00
N ILE A 155 5.56 6.38 -5.98
CA ILE A 155 6.50 7.20 -6.73
C ILE A 155 7.54 6.32 -7.41
N ARG A 156 7.91 6.65 -8.65
CA ARG A 156 9.02 6.06 -9.39
C ARG A 156 9.94 7.14 -9.93
N LEU A 157 11.22 6.85 -9.93
CA LEU A 157 12.25 7.61 -10.63
C LEU A 157 12.93 6.72 -11.66
N THR A 158 13.37 7.30 -12.78
CA THR A 158 14.26 6.64 -13.73
C THR A 158 15.14 7.65 -14.46
N ASP A 159 16.40 7.29 -14.75
CA ASP A 159 17.27 8.03 -15.67
C ASP A 159 17.50 7.27 -17.00
N GLY A 160 16.82 6.13 -17.16
CA GLY A 160 16.98 5.19 -18.27
C GLY A 160 17.83 3.96 -17.93
N GLN A 161 18.90 4.10 -17.14
CA GLN A 161 19.76 2.98 -16.71
C GLN A 161 19.47 2.56 -15.27
N HIS A 162 19.11 3.52 -14.43
CA HIS A 162 18.78 3.40 -13.03
C HIS A 162 17.28 3.64 -12.84
N SER A 163 16.67 2.85 -11.97
CA SER A 163 15.25 2.99 -11.65
C SER A 163 15.01 2.53 -10.21
N ALA A 164 14.18 3.27 -9.50
CA ALA A 164 13.67 2.85 -8.20
C ALA A 164 12.23 3.33 -8.04
N MET A 165 11.48 2.59 -7.24
CA MET A 165 10.12 2.97 -6.87
C MET A 165 9.83 2.67 -5.41
N TYR A 166 8.87 3.42 -4.88
CA TYR A 166 8.22 3.19 -3.60
C TYR A 166 6.71 3.15 -3.81
N TYR A 167 6.05 2.15 -3.23
CA TYR A 167 4.59 2.16 -3.11
C TYR A 167 4.15 3.15 -2.03
N ASN A 168 2.88 3.54 -2.07
CA ASN A 168 2.30 4.61 -1.26
C ASN A 168 2.56 4.49 0.25
N SER A 169 2.51 3.28 0.81
CA SER A 169 2.73 3.07 2.24
C SER A 169 4.15 3.41 2.72
N VAL A 170 5.17 3.45 1.85
CA VAL A 170 6.54 3.76 2.29
C VAL A 170 6.65 5.17 2.88
N ALA A 171 5.97 6.14 2.28
CA ALA A 171 5.90 7.49 2.83
C ALA A 171 5.31 7.45 4.26
N VAL A 172 4.24 6.68 4.46
CA VAL A 172 3.57 6.51 5.74
C VAL A 172 4.44 5.80 6.78
N GLU A 173 4.96 4.61 6.46
CA GLU A 173 5.66 3.73 7.40
C GLU A 173 7.01 4.29 7.85
N SER A 174 7.66 5.08 7.00
CA SER A 174 9.01 5.58 7.27
C SER A 174 9.03 6.71 8.29
N GLY A 175 7.87 7.30 8.63
CA GLY A 175 7.77 8.46 9.52
C GLY A 175 8.57 9.67 9.01
N LEU A 176 8.87 9.71 7.71
CA LEU A 176 9.67 10.76 7.08
C LEU A 176 8.82 12.00 6.78
N PRO A 177 9.13 13.17 7.35
CA PRO A 177 8.76 14.45 6.76
C PRO A 177 9.81 14.84 5.70
N PRO A 178 9.71 16.02 5.04
CA PRO A 178 8.96 16.33 3.82
C PRO A 178 9.26 15.43 2.59
N THR A 179 8.50 15.59 1.50
CA THR A 179 8.72 14.94 0.18
C THR A 179 10.17 14.91 -0.29
N ALA A 180 10.97 15.92 0.06
CA ALA A 180 12.39 16.00 -0.27
C ALA A 180 13.20 14.80 0.26
N ASP A 181 12.95 14.35 1.49
CA ASP A 181 13.67 13.22 2.09
C ASP A 181 13.28 11.90 1.42
N LEU A 182 12.01 11.75 1.03
CA LEU A 182 11.53 10.60 0.28
C LEU A 182 12.19 10.52 -1.10
N LEU A 183 12.25 11.64 -1.82
CA LEU A 183 12.92 11.73 -3.13
C LEU A 183 14.42 11.43 -3.01
N SER A 184 15.07 11.98 -1.98
CA SER A 184 16.49 11.75 -1.74
C SER A 184 16.81 10.27 -1.51
N ARG A 185 16.00 9.59 -0.69
CA ARG A 185 16.12 8.14 -0.49
C ARG A 185 15.77 7.34 -1.72
N LEU A 186 14.84 7.82 -2.54
CA LEU A 186 14.48 7.18 -3.80
C LEU A 186 15.66 7.25 -4.79
N CYS A 187 16.34 8.40 -4.89
CA CYS A 187 17.58 8.57 -5.63
C CYS A 187 18.66 7.58 -5.20
N GLN A 188 18.93 7.53 -3.90
CA GLN A 188 19.91 6.58 -3.35
C GLN A 188 19.52 5.12 -3.62
N LYS A 189 18.23 4.79 -3.54
CA LYS A 189 17.72 3.45 -3.87
C LYS A 189 17.93 3.09 -5.35
N ALA A 190 17.89 4.07 -6.25
CA ALA A 190 18.23 3.88 -7.66
C ALA A 190 19.74 3.79 -7.90
N GLY A 191 20.58 4.04 -6.89
CA GLY A 191 22.04 4.09 -7.03
C GLY A 191 22.56 5.44 -7.53
N LEU A 192 21.78 6.51 -7.38
CA LEU A 192 22.11 7.88 -7.80
C LEU A 192 22.44 8.77 -6.59
N GLU A 193 22.99 9.95 -6.88
CA GLU A 193 23.23 11.00 -5.88
C GLU A 193 21.93 11.45 -5.20
N SER A 194 22.03 11.88 -3.94
CA SER A 194 20.87 12.16 -3.08
C SER A 194 19.95 13.29 -3.56
N ASP A 195 20.38 14.08 -4.54
CA ASP A 195 19.65 15.20 -5.13
C ASP A 195 19.37 14.99 -6.64
N CYS A 196 19.38 13.73 -7.09
CA CYS A 196 19.21 13.35 -8.50
C CYS A 196 17.93 13.91 -9.15
N GLN A 197 16.89 14.24 -8.36
CA GLN A 197 15.67 14.85 -8.89
C GLN A 197 15.89 16.21 -9.58
N ASN A 198 17.03 16.86 -9.35
CA ASN A 198 17.38 18.12 -10.00
C ASN A 198 18.05 17.92 -11.37
N ASP A 199 18.43 16.69 -11.72
CA ASP A 199 19.04 16.35 -13.01
C ASP A 199 17.97 16.30 -14.12
N PRO A 200 18.13 17.04 -15.24
CA PRO A 200 17.19 17.00 -16.35
C PRO A 200 17.07 15.63 -17.05
N GLY A 201 18.03 14.72 -16.83
CA GLY A 201 17.97 13.33 -17.29
C GLY A 201 17.09 12.43 -16.44
N VAL A 202 16.74 12.85 -15.21
CA VAL A 202 15.89 12.10 -14.29
C VAL A 202 14.43 12.40 -14.56
N GLN A 203 13.63 11.35 -14.74
CA GLN A 203 12.19 11.40 -14.88
C GLN A 203 11.53 10.87 -13.62
N LEU A 204 10.56 11.63 -13.10
CA LEU A 204 9.75 11.26 -11.96
C LEU A 204 8.32 10.97 -12.40
N PHE A 205 7.75 9.93 -11.80
CA PHE A 205 6.39 9.50 -12.00
C PHE A 205 5.72 9.23 -10.66
N TYR A 206 4.40 9.40 -10.61
CA TYR A 206 3.59 8.91 -9.50
C TYR A 206 2.43 8.07 -10.00
N PHE A 207 1.92 7.19 -9.16
CA PHE A 207 0.84 6.28 -9.54
C PHE A 207 -0.09 5.99 -8.36
N PRO A 208 -1.37 5.72 -8.63
CA PRO A 208 -2.29 5.21 -7.62
C PRO A 208 -1.99 3.73 -7.32
N THR A 209 -2.55 3.22 -6.23
CA THR A 209 -2.34 1.83 -5.81
C THR A 209 -3.63 1.26 -5.26
N MET A 210 -4.02 0.07 -5.73
CA MET A 210 -5.01 -0.75 -5.05
C MET A 210 -4.27 -1.62 -4.03
N HIS A 211 -4.58 -1.45 -2.75
CA HIS A 211 -3.96 -2.22 -1.68
C HIS A 211 -4.95 -3.30 -1.21
N LEU A 212 -4.62 -4.57 -1.42
CA LEU A 212 -5.36 -5.70 -0.89
C LEU A 212 -4.65 -6.23 0.35
N LEU A 213 -5.39 -6.42 1.42
CA LEU A 213 -4.88 -6.93 2.69
C LEU A 213 -5.63 -8.20 3.07
N ALA A 214 -4.90 -9.23 3.47
CA ALA A 214 -5.45 -10.43 4.06
C ALA A 214 -4.66 -10.81 5.31
N ASP A 215 -5.34 -10.84 6.46
CA ASP A 215 -4.70 -11.08 7.75
C ASP A 215 -4.36 -12.57 7.99
N SER A 216 -5.02 -13.47 7.27
CA SER A 216 -4.81 -14.92 7.32
C SER A 216 -5.30 -15.63 6.03
N PRO A 217 -4.97 -16.91 5.80
CA PRO A 217 -5.46 -17.68 4.65
C PRO A 217 -6.98 -17.89 4.61
N VAL A 218 -7.67 -17.75 5.75
CA VAL A 218 -9.12 -18.00 5.87
C VAL A 218 -9.94 -16.72 6.05
N SER A 219 -9.28 -15.58 6.22
CA SER A 219 -9.94 -14.28 6.27
C SER A 219 -10.28 -13.80 4.86
N GLY A 220 -11.38 -13.07 4.73
CA GLY A 220 -11.68 -12.36 3.48
C GLY A 220 -10.64 -11.27 3.17
N VAL A 221 -10.62 -10.82 1.92
CA VAL A 221 -9.74 -9.74 1.47
C VAL A 221 -10.34 -8.38 1.83
N THR A 222 -9.53 -7.53 2.45
CA THR A 222 -9.87 -6.12 2.65
C THR A 222 -9.23 -5.29 1.54
N THR A 223 -10.05 -4.54 0.79
CA THR A 223 -9.54 -3.55 -0.17
C THR A 223 -9.36 -2.20 0.52
N LEU A 224 -8.14 -1.66 0.43
CA LEU A 224 -7.75 -0.37 0.94
C LEU A 224 -7.41 0.56 -0.22
N TYR A 225 -8.11 1.69 -0.30
CA TYR A 225 -7.72 2.82 -1.15
C TYR A 225 -7.18 3.94 -0.27
N ARG A 226 -6.11 4.58 -0.74
CA ARG A 226 -5.63 5.82 -0.15
C ARG A 226 -6.01 6.95 -1.08
N CYS A 227 -6.72 7.94 -0.56
CA CYS A 227 -7.18 9.07 -1.35
C CYS A 227 -7.46 10.26 -0.43
N ALA A 228 -7.20 11.48 -0.92
CA ALA A 228 -7.65 12.72 -0.30
C ALA A 228 -9.07 13.09 -0.77
N VAL A 229 -9.99 12.13 -0.75
CA VAL A 229 -11.39 12.39 -1.12
C VAL A 229 -12.16 12.81 0.12
N LEU A 230 -12.57 14.07 0.15
CA LEU A 230 -13.58 14.54 1.09
C LEU A 230 -14.91 13.89 0.72
N HIS A 231 -15.39 12.96 1.55
CA HIS A 231 -16.75 12.46 1.41
C HIS A 231 -17.75 13.60 1.53
N ASP A 232 -18.75 13.63 0.64
CA ASP A 232 -19.92 14.48 0.84
C ASP A 232 -20.51 14.17 2.22
N PRO A 233 -20.64 15.16 3.12
CA PRO A 233 -21.26 14.96 4.43
C PRO A 233 -22.65 14.30 4.33
N ALA A 234 -23.38 14.51 3.24
CA ALA A 234 -24.68 13.89 3.00
C ALA A 234 -24.60 12.38 2.72
N ALA A 235 -23.45 11.87 2.26
CA ALA A 235 -23.22 10.45 2.00
C ALA A 235 -22.78 9.68 3.26
N LEU A 236 -22.51 10.36 4.38
CA LEU A 236 -22.11 9.74 5.64
C LEU A 236 -23.35 9.22 6.38
N THR A 237 -23.46 7.90 6.51
CA THR A 237 -24.48 7.24 7.32
C THR A 237 -23.89 6.74 8.64
N ALA A 238 -24.72 6.60 9.69
CA ALA A 238 -24.27 6.04 10.96
C ALA A 238 -23.66 4.63 10.78
N SER A 239 -24.31 3.79 9.96
CA SER A 239 -23.82 2.45 9.64
C SER A 239 -22.44 2.44 8.98
N LEU A 240 -22.16 3.39 8.08
CA LEU A 240 -20.84 3.55 7.47
C LEU A 240 -19.79 3.96 8.52
N VAL A 241 -20.15 4.89 9.41
CA VAL A 241 -19.26 5.35 10.49
C VAL A 241 -18.96 4.23 11.47
N ASP A 242 -19.96 3.46 11.88
CA ASP A 242 -19.80 2.32 12.80
C ASP A 242 -18.91 1.24 12.17
N THR A 243 -19.21 0.82 10.94
CA THR A 243 -18.39 -0.17 10.21
C THR A 243 -16.94 0.29 10.04
N SER A 244 -16.74 1.58 9.75
CA SER A 244 -15.39 2.16 9.64
C SER A 244 -14.66 2.13 10.98
N SER A 245 -15.37 2.43 12.07
CA SER A 245 -14.82 2.49 13.42
C SER A 245 -14.45 1.10 13.94
N ASP A 246 -15.28 0.09 13.66
CA ASP A 246 -15.01 -1.30 14.03
C ASP A 246 -13.81 -1.86 13.26
N ALA A 247 -13.74 -1.62 11.95
CA ALA A 247 -12.60 -2.00 11.13
C ALA A 247 -11.31 -1.33 11.61
N MET A 248 -11.37 -0.03 11.93
CA MET A 248 -10.25 0.72 12.50
C MET A 248 -9.81 0.15 13.85
N GLN A 249 -10.76 -0.13 14.76
CA GLN A 249 -10.45 -0.67 16.07
C GLN A 249 -9.76 -2.03 15.94
N SER A 250 -10.31 -2.93 15.11
CA SER A 250 -9.70 -4.22 14.82
C SER A 250 -8.27 -4.05 14.30
N ARG A 251 -8.07 -3.14 13.34
CA ARG A 251 -6.75 -2.90 12.77
C ARG A 251 -5.76 -2.33 13.77
N LEU A 252 -6.17 -1.34 14.57
CA LEU A 252 -5.32 -0.77 15.62
C LEU A 252 -4.89 -1.86 16.61
N LEU A 253 -5.82 -2.72 17.03
CA LEU A 253 -5.50 -3.80 17.97
C LEU A 253 -4.55 -4.84 17.36
N ASN A 254 -4.71 -5.16 16.07
CA ASN A 254 -3.89 -6.18 15.39
C ASN A 254 -2.51 -5.66 14.94
N ASP A 255 -2.39 -4.37 14.60
CA ASP A 255 -1.14 -3.75 14.15
C ASP A 255 -0.29 -3.16 15.28
N GLN A 256 -0.84 -3.12 16.51
CA GLN A 256 -0.10 -2.62 17.64
C GLN A 256 0.99 -3.62 18.02
N GLN A 257 2.24 -3.19 17.87
CA GLN A 257 3.40 -3.94 18.34
C GLN A 257 3.40 -3.99 19.88
N THR A 258 4.14 -4.94 20.45
CA THR A 258 4.25 -5.13 21.91
C THR A 258 4.81 -3.91 22.66
N ASN A 259 5.49 -3.01 21.96
CA ASN A 259 5.99 -1.74 22.49
C ASN A 259 4.98 -0.57 22.36
N GLY A 260 3.77 -0.82 21.85
CA GLY A 260 2.72 0.17 21.64
C GLY A 260 2.83 0.97 20.33
N VAL A 261 3.83 0.70 19.49
CA VAL A 261 4.01 1.34 18.17
C VAL A 261 3.08 0.70 17.15
N PHE A 262 2.53 1.50 16.24
CA PHE A 262 1.71 1.02 15.13
C PHE A 262 2.54 0.99 13.84
N GLY A 263 2.37 -0.04 13.02
CA GLY A 263 3.08 -0.16 11.74
C GLY A 263 2.73 0.92 10.71
N TYR A 264 1.58 1.58 10.86
CA TYR A 264 1.06 2.59 9.93
C TYR A 264 0.78 3.92 10.64
N GLN A 265 1.82 4.66 11.03
CA GLN A 265 1.70 6.03 11.54
C GLN A 265 2.22 7.04 10.52
N TRP A 266 1.33 7.77 9.85
CA TRP A 266 1.70 8.92 9.03
C TRP A 266 1.85 10.16 9.90
N ASP A 267 3.00 10.82 9.86
CA ASP A 267 3.24 12.11 10.51
C ASP A 267 3.56 13.18 9.44
N PRO A 268 2.55 13.90 8.91
CA PRO A 268 2.71 14.84 7.79
C PRO A 268 3.41 16.17 8.14
N ILE A 269 4.23 16.22 9.19
CA ILE A 269 4.81 17.47 9.72
C ILE A 269 5.81 18.09 8.73
#